data_AF-A0A8C3EWH2-F1
#
_entry.id   AF-A0A8C3EWH2-F1
#
_cell.length_a   1.000
_cell.length_b   1.000
_cell.length_c   1.000
_cell.angle_alpha   90.00
_cell.angle_beta   90.00
_cell.angle_gamma   90.00
#
_symmetry.space_group_name_H-M   'P 1'
#
loop_
_entity.id
_entity.type
_entity.pdbx_description
1 polymer ?
#
loop_
_entity_poly.entity_id
_entity_poly.type
_entity_poly.pdbx_seq_one_letter_code
_entity_poly.pdbx_strand_id
1 'polypeptide(L)'
;MGCTVSAEDKAAAERSRMIDKNLREDGEKAAREVKLLLLGAGESGKSTIVKQMKIIHEDGYSEEECRQYKAVVYSNTIQSIMAIIKAMGNLQIDFGDSSRADDARQLFALSSTAEEQGVMPEDLANVIRRLWADNGVQACFNRSREYQLNDSAAYYLNDLERIARADYIPTQQDVLRTRVKTTGIVETHFTFKDLHFKMFDVGGQRSERKKWIHCFEGVTAIIFCVALSAYDLVLAEDEEMNRMHESMKLFDSICNNKWFTDTSIILFLNKKDLFEEKIVHSSLTICFPEYTGTTGTLSAPCPPGRGSGWCLAPGRVAGGAGDRDGVSPVPKVGAATGVWWCLGCPGRWEMWGGHNTRGSCPEGGYLKLTLPLEPQFRNRTGCAGPSQAQTL
;
A
#
# COMPACT_ATOMS: atom_id res chain seq x y z
N MET A 1 -5.35 67.73 26.14
CA MET A 1 -5.69 66.31 25.97
C MET A 1 -4.40 65.52 25.89
N GLY A 2 -3.86 65.10 27.04
CA GLY A 2 -2.61 64.33 27.10
C GLY A 2 -2.92 62.83 27.13
N CYS A 3 -2.91 62.19 25.97
CA CYS A 3 -3.12 60.76 25.83
C CYS A 3 -1.76 60.05 25.99
N THR A 4 -1.33 59.82 27.23
CA THR A 4 -0.16 58.98 27.51
C THR A 4 -0.60 57.53 27.46
N VAL A 5 -0.42 56.90 26.30
CA VAL A 5 -0.57 55.44 26.13
C VAL A 5 0.27 54.76 27.21
N SER A 6 -0.36 53.95 28.06
CA SER A 6 0.33 53.33 29.19
C SER A 6 1.45 52.40 28.69
N ALA A 7 2.47 52.16 29.51
CA ALA A 7 3.53 51.23 29.16
C ALA A 7 2.98 49.81 28.88
N GLU A 8 1.88 49.46 29.54
CA GLU A 8 1.16 48.20 29.33
C GLU A 8 0.45 48.16 27.98
N ASP A 9 -0.17 49.26 27.54
CA ASP A 9 -0.82 49.37 26.22
C ASP A 9 0.21 49.32 25.09
N LYS A 10 1.40 49.93 25.27
CA LYS A 10 2.50 49.82 24.30
C LYS A 10 3.02 48.38 24.22
N ALA A 11 3.23 47.74 25.36
CA ALA A 11 3.67 46.34 25.40
C ALA A 11 2.61 45.39 24.81
N ALA A 12 1.32 45.67 25.02
CA ALA A 12 0.22 44.92 24.42
C ALA A 12 0.16 45.11 22.89
N ALA A 13 0.31 46.34 22.40
CA ALA A 13 0.38 46.62 20.97
C ALA A 13 1.58 45.93 20.30
N GLU A 14 2.73 45.87 20.96
CA GLU A 14 3.92 45.18 20.47
C GLU A 14 3.73 43.65 20.45
N ARG A 15 3.11 43.06 21.49
CA ARG A 15 2.70 41.66 21.48
C ARG A 15 1.70 41.35 20.36
N SER A 16 0.71 42.22 20.15
CA SER A 16 -0.27 42.07 19.06
C SER A 16 0.41 42.09 17.70
N ARG A 17 1.35 43.03 17.47
CA ARG A 17 2.14 43.07 16.23
C ARG A 17 2.98 41.81 16.02
N MET A 18 3.57 41.25 17.08
CA MET A 18 4.29 39.98 16.99
C MET A 18 3.37 38.82 16.64
N ILE A 19 2.18 38.75 17.22
CA ILE A 19 1.16 37.74 16.90
C ILE A 19 0.73 37.86 15.44
N ASP A 20 0.41 39.08 14.96
CA ASP A 20 0.00 39.32 13.58
C ASP A 20 1.10 38.94 12.58
N LYS A 21 2.36 39.20 12.94
CA LYS A 21 3.53 38.79 12.13
C LYS A 21 3.62 37.26 12.05
N ASN A 22 3.51 36.56 13.18
CA ASN A 22 3.55 35.10 13.22
C ASN A 22 2.37 34.49 12.43
N LEU A 23 1.16 35.03 12.58
CA LEU A 23 -0.02 34.59 11.83
C LEU A 23 0.15 34.75 10.31
N ARG A 24 0.79 35.84 9.87
CA ARG A 24 1.09 36.04 8.46
C ARG A 24 2.11 35.02 7.95
N GLU A 25 3.20 34.79 8.70
CA GLU A 25 4.21 33.80 8.34
C GLU A 25 3.64 32.38 8.30
N ASP A 26 2.78 32.03 9.26
CA ASP A 26 2.08 30.75 9.30
C ASP A 26 1.07 30.62 8.15
N GLY A 27 0.38 31.70 7.80
CA GLY A 27 -0.52 31.74 6.64
C GLY A 27 0.22 31.54 5.31
N GLU A 28 1.40 32.14 5.14
CA GLU A 28 2.24 31.96 3.96
C GLU A 28 2.79 30.53 3.87
N LYS A 29 3.16 29.92 5.00
CA LYS A 29 3.56 28.50 5.06
C LYS A 29 2.39 27.56 4.76
N ALA A 30 1.22 27.81 5.35
CA ALA A 30 0.02 27.02 5.12
C ALA A 30 -0.44 27.08 3.66
N ALA A 31 -0.26 28.23 2.98
CA ALA A 31 -0.56 28.37 1.56
C ALA A 31 0.35 27.52 0.65
N ARG A 32 1.54 27.12 1.12
CA ARG A 32 2.51 26.27 0.39
C ARG A 32 2.53 24.83 0.92
N GLU A 33 1.61 24.50 1.83
CA GLU A 33 1.51 23.20 2.45
C GLU A 33 0.67 22.26 1.58
N VAL A 34 1.22 21.10 1.27
CA VAL A 34 0.55 20.03 0.52
C VAL A 34 0.21 18.90 1.48
N LYS A 35 -1.09 18.64 1.67
CA LYS A 35 -1.58 17.57 2.54
C LYS A 35 -1.86 16.32 1.71
N LEU A 36 -1.12 15.25 1.98
CA LEU A 36 -1.23 13.94 1.34
C LEU A 36 -1.81 12.92 2.32
N LEU A 37 -2.92 12.28 1.93
CA LEU A 37 -3.54 11.24 2.74
C LEU A 37 -3.26 9.86 2.14
N LEU A 38 -2.62 8.97 2.91
CA LEU A 38 -2.38 7.59 2.48
C LEU A 38 -3.56 6.70 2.85
N LEU A 39 -4.28 6.17 1.86
CA LEU A 39 -5.41 5.24 2.07
C LEU A 39 -5.13 3.89 1.43
N GLY A 40 -5.88 2.87 1.86
CA GLY A 40 -5.78 1.51 1.32
C GLY A 40 -5.92 0.45 2.40
N ALA A 41 -6.16 -0.79 2.00
CA ALA A 41 -6.37 -1.92 2.89
C ALA A 41 -5.16 -2.17 3.82
N GLY A 42 -5.36 -2.98 4.86
CA GLY A 42 -4.25 -3.46 5.71
C GLY A 42 -3.13 -4.06 4.86
N GLU A 43 -1.88 -3.81 5.25
CA GLU A 43 -0.70 -4.37 4.58
C GLU A 43 -0.50 -3.98 3.10
N SER A 44 -1.20 -2.96 2.58
CA SER A 44 -1.00 -2.43 1.23
C SER A 44 0.35 -1.74 0.99
N GLY A 45 1.08 -1.41 2.07
CA GLY A 45 2.40 -0.77 2.03
C GLY A 45 2.41 0.74 2.24
N LYS A 46 1.34 1.32 2.79
CA LYS A 46 1.25 2.75 3.17
C LYS A 46 2.43 3.20 4.05
N SER A 47 2.64 2.53 5.18
CA SER A 47 3.73 2.86 6.10
C SER A 47 5.11 2.68 5.46
N THR A 48 5.26 1.74 4.50
CA THR A 48 6.50 1.61 3.73
C THR A 48 6.76 2.83 2.86
N ILE A 49 5.73 3.44 2.28
CA ILE A 49 5.86 4.69 1.52
C ILE A 49 6.32 5.83 2.43
N VAL A 50 5.74 5.96 3.63
CA VAL A 50 6.19 6.99 4.59
C VAL A 50 7.65 6.78 4.98
N LYS A 51 8.05 5.54 5.29
CA LYS A 51 9.44 5.21 5.61
C LYS A 51 10.39 5.55 4.45
N GLN A 52 9.96 5.34 3.21
CA GLN A 52 10.74 5.74 2.01
C GLN A 52 10.85 7.26 1.88
N MET A 53 9.78 8.02 2.17
CA MET A 53 9.85 9.49 2.15
C MET A 53 10.88 10.00 3.16
N LYS A 54 10.95 9.40 4.34
CA LYS A 54 12.00 9.69 5.33
C LYS A 54 13.41 9.37 4.81
N ILE A 55 13.59 8.33 3.99
CA ILE A 55 14.91 8.01 3.42
C ILE A 55 15.34 8.98 2.32
N ILE A 56 14.39 9.43 1.52
CA ILE A 56 14.67 10.23 0.32
C ILE A 56 14.72 11.74 0.63
N HIS A 57 13.91 12.20 1.60
CA HIS A 57 13.68 13.62 1.86
C HIS A 57 14.05 14.07 3.28
N GLU A 58 14.30 13.15 4.19
CA GLU A 58 14.96 13.40 5.47
C GLU A 58 16.28 12.62 5.44
N ASP A 59 17.26 12.89 6.31
CA ASP A 59 18.62 12.30 6.25
C ASP A 59 18.69 10.76 6.48
N GLY A 60 17.60 10.04 6.23
CA GLY A 60 17.45 8.62 6.44
C GLY A 60 17.12 8.27 7.87
N TYR A 61 17.45 7.03 8.22
CA TYR A 61 17.41 6.56 9.60
C TYR A 61 18.83 6.63 10.17
N SER A 62 18.97 7.34 11.28
CA SER A 62 20.19 7.33 12.08
C SER A 62 20.47 5.93 12.67
N GLU A 63 21.70 5.67 13.08
CA GLU A 63 22.06 4.41 13.71
C GLU A 63 21.25 4.17 15.00
N GLU A 64 21.01 5.23 15.78
CA GLU A 64 20.18 5.22 16.98
C GLU A 64 18.74 4.80 16.68
N GLU A 65 18.14 5.36 15.61
CA GLU A 65 16.80 4.96 15.18
C GLU A 65 16.77 3.52 14.67
N CYS A 66 17.74 3.13 13.86
CA CYS A 66 17.89 1.75 13.39
C CYS A 66 17.98 0.76 14.56
N ARG A 67 18.71 1.09 15.64
CA ARG A 67 18.77 0.26 16.86
C ARG A 67 17.39 0.09 17.52
N GLN A 68 16.51 1.09 17.48
CA GLN A 68 15.15 0.97 18.02
C GLN A 68 14.29 -0.06 17.24
N TYR A 69 14.57 -0.27 15.95
CA TYR A 69 13.90 -1.29 15.14
C TYR A 69 14.42 -2.71 15.38
N LYS A 70 15.51 -2.89 16.13
CA LYS A 70 16.14 -4.20 16.35
C LYS A 70 15.17 -5.21 16.97
N ALA A 71 14.48 -4.82 18.03
CA ALA A 71 13.46 -5.65 18.69
C ALA A 71 12.28 -5.98 17.75
N VAL A 72 11.90 -5.04 16.88
CA VAL A 72 10.82 -5.24 15.90
C VAL A 72 11.23 -6.25 14.84
N VAL A 73 12.46 -6.18 14.32
CA VAL A 73 13.00 -7.17 13.38
C VAL A 73 13.02 -8.56 14.01
N TYR A 74 13.47 -8.68 15.26
CA TYR A 74 13.49 -9.95 15.98
C TYR A 74 12.08 -10.52 16.16
N SER A 75 11.14 -9.71 16.65
CA SER A 75 9.74 -10.10 16.79
C SER A 75 9.14 -10.54 15.45
N ASN A 76 9.37 -9.79 14.36
CA ASN A 76 8.88 -10.17 13.03
C ASN A 76 9.48 -11.49 12.53
N THR A 77 10.76 -11.75 12.82
CA THR A 77 11.45 -12.99 12.44
C THR A 77 10.86 -14.19 13.19
N ILE A 78 10.74 -14.07 14.52
CA ILE A 78 10.21 -15.10 15.40
C ILE A 78 8.75 -15.41 15.06
N GLN A 79 7.92 -14.37 14.90
CA GLN A 79 6.51 -14.54 14.54
C GLN A 79 6.33 -15.18 13.15
N SER A 80 7.21 -14.87 12.20
CA SER A 80 7.15 -15.47 10.86
C SER A 80 7.39 -16.98 10.90
N ILE A 81 8.44 -17.44 11.58
CA ILE A 81 8.69 -18.88 11.70
C ILE A 81 7.63 -19.58 12.53
N MET A 82 7.16 -18.99 13.63
CA MET A 82 6.07 -19.54 14.44
C MET A 82 4.77 -19.71 13.62
N ALA A 83 4.44 -18.74 12.76
CA ALA A 83 3.27 -18.82 11.89
C ALA A 83 3.39 -20.00 10.91
N ILE A 84 4.56 -20.22 10.32
CA ILE A 84 4.83 -21.35 9.42
C ILE A 84 4.68 -22.68 10.16
N ILE A 85 5.29 -22.83 11.34
CA ILE A 85 5.21 -24.07 12.13
C ILE A 85 3.77 -24.36 12.58
N LYS A 86 2.99 -23.34 12.97
CA LYS A 86 1.56 -23.51 13.27
C LYS A 86 0.78 -23.96 12.03
N ALA A 87 1.07 -23.37 10.88
CA ALA A 87 0.41 -23.72 9.63
C ALA A 87 0.72 -25.16 9.18
N MET A 88 1.93 -25.67 9.44
CA MET A 88 2.25 -27.09 9.17
C MET A 88 1.30 -28.04 9.89
N GLY A 89 0.98 -27.77 11.16
CA GLY A 89 0.01 -28.55 11.92
C GLY A 89 -1.39 -28.49 11.33
N ASN A 90 -1.83 -27.31 10.87
CA ASN A 90 -3.17 -27.15 10.27
C ASN A 90 -3.26 -27.80 8.88
N LEU A 91 -2.20 -27.70 8.08
CA LEU A 91 -2.12 -28.26 6.72
C LEU A 91 -1.69 -29.73 6.70
N GLN A 92 -1.42 -30.33 7.86
CA GLN A 92 -0.95 -31.70 8.03
C GLN A 92 0.32 -31.97 7.20
N ILE A 93 1.29 -31.05 7.28
CA ILE A 93 2.59 -31.18 6.61
C ILE A 93 3.60 -31.70 7.63
N ASP A 94 4.15 -32.88 7.37
CA ASP A 94 5.21 -33.47 8.19
C ASP A 94 6.54 -32.75 8.00
N PHE A 95 7.38 -32.78 9.03
CA PHE A 95 8.78 -32.36 8.93
C PHE A 95 9.56 -33.30 8.01
N GLY A 96 10.52 -32.75 7.26
CA GLY A 96 11.45 -33.56 6.48
C GLY A 96 12.33 -34.44 7.37
N ASP A 97 12.75 -33.90 8.51
CA ASP A 97 13.46 -34.63 9.57
C ASP A 97 12.62 -34.66 10.87
N SER A 98 12.37 -35.87 11.39
CA SER A 98 11.56 -36.07 12.60
C SER A 98 12.16 -35.41 13.86
N SER A 99 13.47 -35.18 13.89
CA SER A 99 14.12 -34.45 14.98
C SER A 99 13.69 -32.98 15.06
N ARG A 100 13.20 -32.40 13.95
CA ARG A 100 12.68 -31.02 13.91
C ARG A 100 11.45 -30.82 14.79
N ALA A 101 10.74 -31.89 15.13
CA ALA A 101 9.61 -31.81 16.06
C ALA A 101 10.05 -31.32 17.46
N ASP A 102 11.29 -31.64 17.88
CA ASP A 102 11.83 -31.10 19.13
C ASP A 102 12.23 -29.62 18.99
N ASP A 103 12.88 -29.27 17.88
CA ASP A 103 13.19 -27.87 17.54
C ASP A 103 11.93 -27.00 17.53
N ALA A 104 10.81 -27.49 17.00
CA ALA A 104 9.52 -26.79 17.02
C ALA A 104 9.00 -26.55 18.44
N ARG A 105 9.13 -27.53 19.35
CA ARG A 105 8.78 -27.35 20.77
C ARG A 105 9.69 -26.32 21.45
N GLN A 106 10.99 -26.37 21.18
CA GLN A 106 11.97 -25.42 21.71
C GLN A 106 11.68 -24.00 21.21
N LEU A 107 11.33 -23.82 19.93
CA LEU A 107 10.93 -22.53 19.35
C LEU A 107 9.82 -21.87 20.18
N PHE A 108 8.73 -22.60 20.45
CA PHE A 108 7.60 -22.07 21.23
C PHE A 108 7.94 -21.78 22.70
N ALA A 109 8.85 -22.56 23.29
CA ALA A 109 9.29 -22.34 24.67
C ALA A 109 10.18 -21.09 24.79
N LEU A 110 11.08 -20.87 23.83
CA LEU A 110 12.06 -19.78 23.84
C LEU A 110 11.49 -18.46 23.29
N SER A 111 10.47 -18.52 22.42
CA SER A 111 9.93 -17.33 21.74
C SER A 111 9.39 -16.28 22.71
N SER A 112 8.68 -16.70 23.77
CA SER A 112 8.06 -15.78 24.72
C SER A 112 9.09 -14.91 25.44
N THR A 113 10.18 -15.53 25.93
CA THR A 113 11.26 -14.81 26.61
C THR A 113 12.02 -13.89 25.66
N ALA A 114 12.26 -14.34 24.42
CA ALA A 114 12.94 -13.54 23.40
C ALA A 114 12.12 -12.29 23.01
N GLU A 115 10.80 -12.42 22.87
CA GLU A 115 9.91 -11.29 22.59
C GLU A 115 9.87 -10.28 23.74
N GLU A 116 9.78 -10.74 24.99
CA GLU A 116 9.77 -9.87 26.18
C GLU A 116 11.07 -9.08 26.36
N GLN A 117 12.21 -9.73 26.11
CA GLN A 117 13.52 -9.11 26.25
C GLN A 117 13.96 -8.31 25.01
N GLY A 118 13.28 -8.49 23.87
CA GLY A 118 13.64 -7.84 22.61
C GLY A 118 15.02 -8.28 22.08
N VAL A 119 15.41 -9.53 22.36
CA VAL A 119 16.71 -10.10 21.95
C VAL A 119 16.52 -11.36 21.11
N MET A 120 17.56 -11.76 20.39
CA MET A 120 17.62 -13.03 19.66
C MET A 120 18.69 -13.91 20.31
N PRO A 121 18.33 -14.80 21.24
CA PRO A 121 19.28 -15.75 21.84
C PRO A 121 19.91 -16.65 20.78
N GLU A 122 21.17 -17.03 20.94
CA GLU A 122 21.89 -17.87 19.99
C GLU A 122 21.22 -19.25 19.84
N ASP A 123 20.77 -19.84 20.94
CA ASP A 123 20.03 -21.11 20.93
C ASP A 123 18.74 -21.02 20.10
N LEU A 124 18.00 -19.92 20.25
CA LEU A 124 16.79 -19.67 19.47
C LEU A 124 17.12 -19.49 17.99
N ALA A 125 18.13 -18.69 17.65
CA ALA A 125 18.56 -18.51 16.27
C ALA A 125 19.00 -19.85 15.63
N ASN A 126 19.69 -20.69 16.37
CA ASN A 126 20.10 -22.03 15.92
C ASN A 126 18.90 -22.94 15.66
N VAL A 127 17.89 -22.91 16.54
CA VAL A 127 16.60 -23.62 16.34
C VAL A 127 15.89 -23.11 15.08
N ILE A 128 15.75 -21.80 14.91
CA ILE A 128 15.08 -21.21 13.74
C ILE A 128 15.81 -21.58 12.45
N ARG A 129 17.16 -21.53 12.43
CA ARG A 129 17.97 -21.91 11.27
C ARG A 129 17.71 -23.36 10.87
N ARG A 130 17.69 -24.23 11.86
CA ARG A 130 17.46 -25.68 11.73
C ARG A 130 16.05 -26.01 11.23
N LEU A 131 15.04 -25.26 11.68
CA LEU A 131 13.67 -25.38 11.19
C LEU A 131 13.55 -24.83 9.76
N TRP A 132 14.13 -23.66 9.49
CA TRP A 132 14.02 -23.02 8.17
C TRP A 132 14.68 -23.85 7.07
N ALA A 133 15.75 -24.59 7.38
CA ALA A 133 16.39 -25.51 6.43
C ALA A 133 15.61 -26.80 6.16
N ASP A 134 14.54 -27.10 6.91
CA ASP A 134 13.75 -28.32 6.74
C ASP A 134 12.85 -28.26 5.50
N ASN A 135 12.83 -29.35 4.73
CA ASN A 135 12.03 -29.42 3.49
C ASN A 135 10.52 -29.34 3.74
N GLY A 136 10.03 -29.85 4.87
CA GLY A 136 8.61 -29.74 5.25
C GLY A 136 8.23 -28.29 5.58
N VAL A 137 9.12 -27.58 6.29
CA VAL A 137 8.95 -26.15 6.57
C VAL A 137 8.96 -25.33 5.27
N GLN A 138 9.89 -25.60 4.35
CA GLN A 138 9.93 -24.95 3.03
C GLN A 138 8.68 -25.26 2.19
N ALA A 139 8.20 -26.50 2.21
CA ALA A 139 6.97 -26.88 1.53
C ALA A 139 5.74 -26.15 2.09
N CYS A 140 5.68 -25.97 3.41
CA CYS A 140 4.64 -25.16 4.05
C CYS A 140 4.73 -23.69 3.65
N PHE A 141 5.93 -23.11 3.62
CA PHE A 141 6.16 -21.74 3.19
C PHE A 141 5.70 -21.48 1.75
N ASN A 142 5.91 -22.44 0.84
CA ASN A 142 5.42 -22.36 -0.54
C ASN A 142 3.88 -22.36 -0.64
N ARG A 143 3.19 -22.81 0.41
CA ARG A 143 1.73 -22.76 0.56
C ARG A 143 1.27 -21.60 1.45
N SER A 144 2.11 -20.59 1.65
CA SER A 144 1.83 -19.42 2.52
C SER A 144 0.58 -18.62 2.15
N ARG A 145 0.00 -18.81 0.97
CA ARG A 145 -1.30 -18.22 0.61
C ARG A 145 -2.49 -18.79 1.41
N GLU A 146 -2.35 -19.99 1.97
CA GLU A 146 -3.41 -20.72 2.68
C GLU A 146 -3.52 -20.28 4.16
N TYR A 147 -2.62 -19.42 4.63
CA TYR A 147 -2.62 -18.89 5.99
C TYR A 147 -2.06 -17.46 6.03
N GLN A 148 -2.09 -16.83 7.20
CA GLN A 148 -1.63 -15.45 7.36
C GLN A 148 -0.13 -15.41 7.65
N LEU A 149 0.67 -14.93 6.69
CA LEU A 149 2.11 -14.77 6.81
C LEU A 149 2.56 -13.38 6.34
N ASN A 150 3.63 -12.86 6.94
CA ASN A 150 4.25 -11.61 6.50
C ASN A 150 5.03 -11.79 5.20
N ASP A 151 4.87 -10.88 4.24
CA ASP A 151 5.65 -10.90 2.99
C ASP A 151 7.17 -10.84 3.22
N SER A 152 7.60 -10.21 4.31
CA SER A 152 9.03 -10.09 4.69
C SER A 152 9.60 -11.36 5.33
N ALA A 153 8.81 -12.44 5.50
CA ALA A 153 9.24 -13.65 6.21
C ALA A 153 10.52 -14.26 5.61
N ALA A 154 10.53 -14.52 4.30
CA ALA A 154 11.70 -15.10 3.62
C ALA A 154 12.94 -14.20 3.73
N TYR A 155 12.77 -12.88 3.63
CA TYR A 155 13.87 -11.93 3.75
C TYR A 155 14.60 -12.05 5.09
N TYR A 156 13.86 -12.09 6.20
CA TYR A 156 14.48 -12.22 7.52
C TYR A 156 15.01 -13.63 7.80
N LEU A 157 14.30 -14.68 7.38
CA LEU A 157 14.70 -16.05 7.65
C LEU A 157 15.94 -16.46 6.84
N ASN A 158 16.08 -15.95 5.61
CA ASN A 158 17.27 -16.18 4.79
C ASN A 158 18.51 -15.45 5.34
N ASP A 159 18.34 -14.26 5.93
CA ASP A 159 19.41 -13.46 6.53
C ASP A 159 19.58 -13.69 8.04
N LEU A 160 19.04 -14.78 8.58
CA LEU A 160 19.01 -15.04 10.03
C LEU A 160 20.41 -14.99 10.67
N GLU A 161 21.45 -15.44 9.95
CA GLU A 161 22.83 -15.40 10.45
C GLU A 161 23.30 -13.96 10.72
N ARG A 162 23.00 -13.01 9.83
CA ARG A 162 23.31 -11.60 10.02
C ARG A 162 22.51 -11.00 11.19
N ILE A 163 21.22 -11.33 11.26
CA ILE A 163 20.27 -10.79 12.24
C ILE A 163 20.59 -11.29 13.66
N ALA A 164 21.03 -12.53 13.80
CA ALA A 164 21.31 -13.15 15.11
C ALA A 164 22.65 -12.72 15.74
N ARG A 165 23.49 -11.94 15.04
CA ARG A 165 24.76 -11.49 15.62
C ARG A 165 24.55 -10.52 16.79
N ALA A 166 25.43 -10.59 17.79
CA ALA A 166 25.37 -9.69 18.95
C ALA A 166 25.54 -8.21 18.55
N ASP A 167 26.42 -7.94 17.60
CA ASP A 167 26.73 -6.61 17.03
C ASP A 167 25.74 -6.17 15.94
N TYR A 168 24.65 -6.92 15.70
CA TYR A 168 23.68 -6.60 14.66
C TYR A 168 23.03 -5.23 14.89
N ILE A 169 23.05 -4.41 13.84
CA ILE A 169 22.31 -3.16 13.72
C ILE A 169 21.45 -3.26 12.45
N PRO A 170 20.12 -3.04 12.55
CA PRO A 170 19.26 -3.05 11.38
C PRO A 170 19.70 -2.05 10.33
N THR A 171 19.66 -2.48 9.07
CA THR A 171 19.85 -1.60 7.92
C THR A 171 18.55 -0.86 7.61
N GLN A 172 18.61 0.19 6.79
CA GLN A 172 17.39 0.87 6.31
C GLN A 172 16.46 -0.11 5.57
N GLN A 173 17.00 -1.12 4.89
CA GLN A 173 16.21 -2.15 4.22
C GLN A 173 15.46 -3.05 5.21
N ASP A 174 16.07 -3.37 6.35
CA ASP A 174 15.40 -4.08 7.44
C ASP A 174 14.27 -3.20 8.00
N VAL A 175 14.56 -1.93 8.28
CA VAL A 175 13.57 -0.96 8.80
C VAL A 175 12.36 -0.85 7.85
N LEU A 176 12.58 -0.76 6.55
CA LEU A 176 11.52 -0.70 5.53
C LEU A 176 10.62 -1.94 5.53
N ARG A 177 11.19 -3.12 5.78
CA ARG A 177 10.50 -4.41 5.78
C ARG A 177 9.87 -4.77 7.12
N THR A 178 10.13 -3.99 8.18
CA THR A 178 9.47 -4.22 9.48
C THR A 178 7.96 -3.98 9.37
N ARG A 179 7.20 -4.92 9.93
CA ARG A 179 5.76 -4.86 10.07
C ARG A 179 5.42 -4.46 11.50
N VAL A 180 4.89 -3.24 11.63
CA VAL A 180 4.21 -2.76 12.82
C VAL A 180 2.79 -2.43 12.40
N LYS A 181 1.79 -2.92 13.15
CA LYS A 181 0.39 -2.57 12.88
C LYS A 181 0.19 -1.10 13.24
N THR A 182 0.02 -0.24 12.24
CA THR A 182 -0.29 1.18 12.45
C THR A 182 -1.64 1.31 13.14
N THR A 183 -1.64 1.93 14.32
CA THR A 183 -2.84 2.28 15.08
C THR A 183 -2.99 3.80 15.08
N GLY A 184 -4.20 4.29 14.82
CA GLY A 184 -4.46 5.72 14.73
C GLY A 184 -3.92 6.35 13.45
N ILE A 185 -3.44 7.59 13.60
CA ILE A 185 -2.99 8.48 12.53
C ILE A 185 -1.57 8.90 12.88
N VAL A 186 -0.64 8.70 11.95
CA VAL A 186 0.73 9.17 12.05
C VAL A 186 0.94 10.26 11.01
N GLU A 187 1.34 11.45 11.47
CA GLU A 187 1.68 12.58 10.60
C GLU A 187 3.20 12.63 10.40
N THR A 188 3.64 12.87 9.17
CA THR A 188 5.07 13.01 8.82
C THR A 188 5.24 14.23 7.92
N HIS A 189 6.30 14.99 8.17
CA HIS A 189 6.52 16.29 7.55
C HIS A 189 7.86 16.27 6.83
N PHE A 190 7.85 16.56 5.53
CA PHE A 190 9.09 16.69 4.77
C PHE A 190 9.00 17.86 3.80
N THR A 191 10.14 18.37 3.36
CA THR A 191 10.22 19.47 2.39
C THR A 191 10.83 18.97 1.10
N PHE A 192 10.21 19.30 -0.03
CA PHE A 192 10.75 18.95 -1.35
C PHE A 192 10.48 20.07 -2.34
N LYS A 193 11.54 20.58 -2.99
CA LYS A 193 11.48 21.68 -3.96
C LYS A 193 10.66 22.89 -3.44
N ASP A 194 10.98 23.35 -2.24
CA ASP A 194 10.33 24.47 -1.54
C ASP A 194 8.84 24.30 -1.21
N LEU A 195 8.29 23.09 -1.39
CA LEU A 195 6.97 22.70 -0.92
C LEU A 195 7.08 21.94 0.39
N HIS A 196 6.18 22.24 1.33
CA HIS A 196 6.08 21.53 2.59
C HIS A 196 4.99 20.46 2.47
N PHE A 197 5.38 19.19 2.58
CA PHE A 197 4.45 18.07 2.53
C PHE A 197 4.10 17.62 3.95
N LYS A 198 2.81 17.46 4.19
CA LYS A 198 2.25 16.75 5.35
C LYS A 198 1.62 15.46 4.88
N MET A 199 2.20 14.34 5.27
CA MET A 199 1.71 13.02 4.91
C MET A 199 1.05 12.36 6.12
N PHE A 200 -0.17 11.86 5.92
CA PHE A 200 -0.94 11.17 6.96
C PHE A 200 -0.99 9.67 6.64
N ASP A 201 -0.33 8.85 7.44
CA ASP A 201 -0.46 7.38 7.44
C ASP A 201 -1.53 6.96 8.42
N VAL A 202 -2.58 6.32 7.92
CA VAL A 202 -3.70 5.82 8.73
C VAL A 202 -3.76 4.30 8.69
N GLY A 203 -4.18 3.71 9.81
CA GLY A 203 -4.37 2.25 9.89
C GLY A 203 -5.31 1.73 8.80
N GLY A 204 -4.88 0.68 8.07
CA GLY A 204 -5.64 0.10 6.95
C GLY A 204 -6.68 -0.97 7.33
N GLN A 205 -6.60 -1.49 8.56
CA GLN A 205 -7.49 -2.53 9.08
C GLN A 205 -8.92 -1.98 9.26
N ARG A 206 -9.96 -2.82 9.15
CA ARG A 206 -11.36 -2.37 9.21
C ARG A 206 -11.67 -1.62 10.51
N SER A 207 -11.10 -2.06 11.63
CA SER A 207 -11.23 -1.41 12.94
C SER A 207 -10.71 0.04 12.98
N GLU A 208 -9.70 0.36 12.17
CA GLU A 208 -9.04 1.66 12.17
C GLU A 208 -9.71 2.67 11.23
N ARG A 209 -10.53 2.21 10.26
CA ARG A 209 -11.10 3.08 9.21
C ARG A 209 -12.05 4.15 9.73
N LYS A 210 -12.69 3.91 10.89
CA LYS A 210 -13.55 4.91 11.54
C LYS A 210 -12.78 6.19 11.93
N LYS A 211 -11.45 6.09 12.13
CA LYS A 211 -10.59 7.22 12.51
C LYS A 211 -10.19 8.09 11.31
N TRP A 212 -10.38 7.60 10.07
CA TRP A 212 -9.90 8.28 8.86
C TRP A 212 -10.53 9.66 8.67
N ILE A 213 -11.79 9.83 9.09
CA ILE A 213 -12.53 11.09 8.96
C ILE A 213 -11.81 12.28 9.62
N HIS A 214 -10.97 12.04 10.63
CA HIS A 214 -10.20 13.08 11.30
C HIS A 214 -9.08 13.69 10.43
N CYS A 215 -8.78 13.08 9.28
CA CYS A 215 -7.75 13.55 8.35
C CYS A 215 -8.30 14.06 7.01
N PHE A 216 -9.63 14.10 6.82
CA PHE A 216 -10.21 14.39 5.50
C PHE A 216 -10.24 15.88 5.15
N GLU A 217 -10.14 16.75 6.14
CA GLU A 217 -10.22 18.19 5.93
C GLU A 217 -8.96 18.77 5.29
N GLY A 218 -9.13 19.47 4.16
CA GLY A 218 -8.06 20.19 3.49
C GLY A 218 -7.02 19.28 2.82
N VAL A 219 -7.34 18.01 2.54
CA VAL A 219 -6.45 17.10 1.81
C VAL A 219 -6.30 17.57 0.36
N THR A 220 -5.05 17.75 -0.07
CA THR A 220 -4.73 18.14 -1.45
C THR A 220 -4.87 16.95 -2.41
N ALA A 221 -4.35 15.79 -2.01
CA ALA A 221 -4.45 14.56 -2.77
C ALA A 221 -4.46 13.32 -1.87
N ILE A 222 -5.11 12.27 -2.35
CA ILE A 222 -5.11 10.93 -1.75
C ILE A 222 -4.14 10.05 -2.53
N ILE A 223 -3.28 9.33 -1.83
CA ILE A 223 -2.51 8.22 -2.41
C ILE A 223 -3.16 6.93 -1.93
N PHE A 224 -3.85 6.24 -2.84
CA PHE A 224 -4.50 4.99 -2.55
C PHE A 224 -3.59 3.82 -2.90
N CYS A 225 -3.21 3.01 -1.92
CA CYS A 225 -2.28 1.90 -2.06
C CYS A 225 -3.01 0.55 -2.21
N VAL A 226 -2.67 -0.19 -3.26
CA VAL A 226 -3.18 -1.53 -3.56
C VAL A 226 -2.02 -2.51 -3.58
N ALA A 227 -2.13 -3.63 -2.86
CA ALA A 227 -1.17 -4.72 -2.94
C ALA A 227 -1.53 -5.65 -4.10
N LEU A 228 -0.74 -5.64 -5.19
CA LEU A 228 -0.95 -6.51 -6.34
C LEU A 228 -0.84 -7.99 -5.96
N SER A 229 0.09 -8.35 -5.08
CA SER A 229 0.35 -9.73 -4.64
C SER A 229 -0.76 -10.35 -3.78
N ALA A 230 -1.82 -9.60 -3.46
CA ALA A 230 -2.89 -10.03 -2.56
C ALA A 230 -4.10 -10.68 -3.26
N TYR A 231 -4.05 -10.86 -4.59
CA TYR A 231 -5.16 -11.41 -5.38
C TYR A 231 -5.56 -12.84 -5.00
N ASP A 232 -4.66 -13.64 -4.44
CA ASP A 232 -4.94 -15.01 -4.00
C ASP A 232 -4.92 -15.16 -2.46
N LEU A 233 -5.08 -14.04 -1.74
CA LEU A 233 -5.10 -14.01 -0.28
C LEU A 233 -6.47 -13.61 0.26
N VAL A 234 -6.81 -14.11 1.44
CA VAL A 234 -7.99 -13.71 2.21
C VAL A 234 -7.62 -12.75 3.35
N LEU A 235 -8.57 -11.93 3.80
CA LEU A 235 -8.34 -10.99 4.90
C LEU A 235 -8.08 -11.75 6.21
N ALA A 236 -7.20 -11.20 7.04
CA ALA A 236 -7.00 -11.73 8.39
C ALA A 236 -8.21 -11.48 9.32
N GLU A 237 -9.05 -10.49 8.98
CA GLU A 237 -10.25 -10.13 9.73
C GLU A 237 -11.48 -10.93 9.27
N ASP A 238 -11.40 -11.61 8.12
CA ASP A 238 -12.52 -12.22 7.41
C ASP A 238 -11.99 -13.24 6.37
N GLU A 239 -11.98 -14.53 6.75
CA GLU A 239 -11.36 -15.61 5.97
C GLU A 239 -12.12 -15.95 4.67
N GLU A 240 -13.35 -15.46 4.48
CA GLU A 240 -14.11 -15.65 3.24
C GLU A 240 -13.82 -14.54 2.22
N MET A 241 -13.39 -13.38 2.69
CA MET A 241 -13.23 -12.21 1.83
C MET A 241 -11.82 -12.08 1.27
N ASN A 242 -11.73 -12.16 -0.06
CA ASN A 242 -10.50 -11.90 -0.80
C ASN A 242 -9.99 -10.47 -0.58
N ARG A 243 -8.68 -10.31 -0.37
CA ARG A 243 -8.03 -9.02 -0.07
C ARG A 243 -8.12 -8.03 -1.23
N MET A 244 -8.01 -8.50 -2.48
CA MET A 244 -8.10 -7.63 -3.66
C MET A 244 -9.54 -7.11 -3.85
N HIS A 245 -10.54 -7.97 -3.67
CA HIS A 245 -11.94 -7.54 -3.70
C HIS A 245 -12.26 -6.51 -2.60
N GLU A 246 -11.74 -6.70 -1.39
CA GLU A 246 -11.83 -5.68 -0.33
C GLU A 246 -11.18 -4.36 -0.75
N SER A 247 -9.99 -4.42 -1.35
CA SER A 247 -9.30 -3.23 -1.82
C SER A 247 -10.09 -2.48 -2.91
N MET A 248 -10.75 -3.20 -3.82
CA MET A 248 -11.61 -2.61 -4.85
C MET A 248 -12.87 -1.97 -4.27
N LYS A 249 -13.57 -2.66 -3.36
CA LYS A 249 -14.74 -2.09 -2.65
C LYS A 249 -14.35 -0.85 -1.84
N LEU A 250 -13.19 -0.90 -1.19
CA LEU A 250 -12.66 0.23 -0.46
C LEU A 250 -12.35 1.40 -1.40
N PHE A 251 -11.70 1.15 -2.53
CA PHE A 251 -11.40 2.19 -3.52
C PHE A 251 -12.68 2.85 -4.05
N ASP A 252 -13.67 2.05 -4.43
CA ASP A 252 -14.98 2.54 -4.89
C ASP A 252 -15.67 3.42 -3.83
N SER A 253 -15.64 3.01 -2.56
CA SER A 253 -16.23 3.81 -1.48
C SER A 253 -15.48 5.13 -1.23
N ILE A 254 -14.16 5.20 -1.48
CA ILE A 254 -13.38 6.43 -1.41
C ILE A 254 -13.69 7.35 -2.60
N CYS A 255 -13.73 6.82 -3.82
CA CYS A 255 -14.04 7.59 -5.02
C CYS A 255 -15.44 8.21 -4.99
N ASN A 256 -16.41 7.52 -4.38
CA ASN A 256 -17.79 7.99 -4.27
C ASN A 256 -18.07 8.77 -2.96
N ASN A 257 -17.05 9.05 -2.14
CA ASN A 257 -17.23 9.78 -0.89
C ASN A 257 -17.33 11.28 -1.14
N LYS A 258 -18.38 11.92 -0.59
CA LYS A 258 -18.64 13.35 -0.73
C LYS A 258 -17.49 14.23 -0.23
N TRP A 259 -16.74 13.77 0.77
CA TRP A 259 -15.56 14.48 1.29
C TRP A 259 -14.44 14.65 0.25
N PHE A 260 -14.42 13.82 -0.80
CA PHE A 260 -13.33 13.76 -1.78
C PHE A 260 -13.76 14.11 -3.21
N THR A 261 -14.92 14.75 -3.36
CA THR A 261 -15.48 15.12 -4.68
C THR A 261 -14.49 15.91 -5.53
N ASP A 262 -13.76 16.84 -4.91
CA ASP A 262 -12.78 17.70 -5.59
C ASP A 262 -11.32 17.31 -5.28
N THR A 263 -11.10 16.18 -4.61
CA THR A 263 -9.77 15.71 -4.20
C THR A 263 -9.16 14.81 -5.28
N SER A 264 -7.92 15.08 -5.66
CA SER A 264 -7.20 14.23 -6.62
C SER A 264 -6.81 12.89 -5.97
N ILE A 265 -7.01 11.78 -6.70
CA ILE A 265 -6.64 10.44 -6.24
C ILE A 265 -5.52 9.88 -7.11
N ILE A 266 -4.43 9.48 -6.48
CA ILE A 266 -3.27 8.82 -7.08
C ILE A 266 -3.31 7.35 -6.67
N LEU A 267 -3.33 6.44 -7.65
CA LEU A 267 -3.38 5.00 -7.39
C LEU A 267 -1.98 4.39 -7.43
N PHE A 268 -1.55 3.78 -6.32
CA PHE A 268 -0.30 3.05 -6.23
C PHE A 268 -0.56 1.55 -6.27
N LEU A 269 -0.09 0.90 -7.33
CA LEU A 269 -0.08 -0.56 -7.47
C LEU A 269 1.25 -1.09 -6.92
N ASN A 270 1.23 -1.45 -5.64
CA ASN A 270 2.40 -1.85 -4.86
C ASN A 270 2.62 -3.38 -4.88
N LYS A 271 3.79 -3.82 -4.46
CA LYS A 271 4.20 -5.24 -4.40
C LYS A 271 4.20 -5.92 -5.77
N LYS A 272 4.62 -5.17 -6.79
CA LYS A 272 4.74 -5.66 -8.16
C LYS A 272 5.76 -6.80 -8.26
N ASP A 273 6.87 -6.69 -7.54
CA ASP A 273 7.91 -7.71 -7.40
C ASP A 273 7.31 -9.06 -6.94
N LEU A 274 6.56 -9.05 -5.84
CA LEU A 274 5.91 -10.25 -5.31
C LEU A 274 4.79 -10.77 -6.25
N PHE A 275 4.12 -9.87 -6.97
CA PHE A 275 3.13 -10.25 -7.96
C PHE A 275 3.75 -10.97 -9.17
N GLU A 276 4.88 -10.47 -9.68
CA GLU A 276 5.60 -11.07 -10.81
C GLU A 276 6.14 -12.47 -10.49
N GLU A 277 6.59 -12.70 -9.26
CA GLU A 277 6.99 -14.04 -8.79
C GLU A 277 5.78 -14.99 -8.70
N LYS A 278 4.68 -14.50 -8.11
CA LYS A 278 3.51 -15.32 -7.79
C LYS A 278 2.65 -15.68 -9.01
N ILE A 279 2.53 -14.78 -10.00
CA ILE A 279 1.67 -14.97 -11.17
C ILE A 279 2.07 -16.17 -12.05
N VAL A 280 3.33 -16.61 -11.93
CA VAL A 280 3.86 -17.79 -12.63
C VAL A 280 3.25 -19.08 -12.08
N HIS A 281 2.87 -19.12 -10.80
CA HIS A 281 2.41 -20.32 -10.11
C HIS A 281 0.94 -20.25 -9.65
N SER A 282 0.36 -19.05 -9.53
CA SER A 282 -1.00 -18.82 -9.03
C SER A 282 -1.78 -17.98 -10.03
N SER A 283 -2.87 -18.52 -10.58
CA SER A 283 -3.65 -17.85 -11.64
C SER A 283 -4.46 -16.66 -11.11
N LEU A 284 -4.55 -15.58 -11.89
CA LEU A 284 -5.44 -14.45 -11.60
C LEU A 284 -6.92 -14.82 -11.55
N THR A 285 -7.29 -15.93 -12.19
CA THR A 285 -8.67 -16.44 -12.21
C THR A 285 -9.21 -16.82 -10.83
N ILE A 286 -8.34 -16.95 -9.82
CA ILE A 286 -8.74 -17.13 -8.42
C ILE A 286 -9.51 -15.90 -7.92
N CYS A 287 -9.05 -14.71 -8.27
CA CYS A 287 -9.72 -13.47 -7.91
C CYS A 287 -10.74 -13.05 -8.98
N PHE A 288 -10.37 -13.19 -10.25
CA PHE A 288 -11.13 -12.68 -11.39
C PHE A 288 -11.45 -13.82 -12.37
N PRO A 289 -12.49 -14.63 -12.13
CA PRO A 289 -12.86 -15.74 -13.02
C PRO A 289 -13.07 -15.33 -14.48
N GLU A 290 -13.49 -14.09 -14.71
CA GLU A 290 -13.71 -13.46 -16.01
C GLU A 290 -12.42 -13.03 -16.73
N TYR A 291 -11.26 -13.12 -16.06
CA TYR A 291 -9.99 -12.76 -16.67
C TYR A 291 -9.62 -13.73 -17.80
N THR A 292 -9.59 -13.21 -19.02
CA THR A 292 -9.33 -13.97 -20.26
C THR A 292 -7.87 -13.91 -20.73
N GLY A 293 -7.00 -13.23 -19.99
CA GLY A 293 -5.57 -13.15 -20.33
C GLY A 293 -4.86 -14.49 -20.11
N THR A 294 -3.88 -14.78 -20.96
CA THR A 294 -3.06 -16.01 -20.86
C THR A 294 -2.29 -16.07 -19.55
N THR A 295 -2.42 -17.18 -18.83
CA THR A 295 -1.63 -17.53 -17.65
C THR A 295 -0.16 -17.73 -18.03
N GLY A 296 0.77 -17.10 -17.31
CA GLY A 296 2.20 -17.43 -17.38
C GLY A 296 3.06 -16.72 -18.42
N THR A 297 2.54 -15.76 -19.19
CA THR A 297 3.38 -14.92 -20.08
C THR A 297 3.13 -13.43 -19.85
N LEU A 298 4.08 -12.77 -19.18
CA LEU A 298 4.37 -11.35 -19.44
C LEU A 298 4.98 -11.28 -20.85
N SER A 299 4.18 -11.44 -21.91
CA SER A 299 4.69 -11.36 -23.28
C SER A 299 5.13 -9.93 -23.60
N ALA A 300 6.22 -9.81 -24.37
CA ALA A 300 7.01 -8.64 -24.76
C ALA A 300 6.26 -7.48 -25.48
N PRO A 301 6.86 -6.27 -25.59
CA PRO A 301 6.21 -5.07 -26.11
C PRO A 301 5.75 -5.17 -27.57
N CYS A 302 4.59 -4.57 -27.86
CA CYS A 302 4.06 -4.46 -29.23
C CYS A 302 5.05 -3.77 -30.18
N PRO A 303 5.14 -4.19 -31.47
CA PRO A 303 5.99 -3.54 -32.45
C PRO A 303 5.51 -2.11 -32.78
N PRO A 304 6.43 -1.18 -33.09
CA PRO A 304 6.13 0.23 -33.25
C PRO A 304 5.44 0.46 -34.60
N GLY A 305 4.15 0.83 -34.59
CA GLY A 305 3.48 1.17 -35.85
C GLY A 305 1.99 1.55 -35.79
N ARG A 306 1.26 1.29 -34.71
CA ARG A 306 -0.11 1.80 -34.51
C ARG A 306 -0.33 2.07 -33.04
N GLY A 307 -0.45 3.34 -32.66
CA GLY A 307 -0.91 3.82 -31.33
C GLY A 307 -0.26 3.13 -30.12
N SER A 308 0.71 3.78 -29.49
CA SER A 308 1.39 3.32 -28.27
C SER A 308 0.42 2.87 -27.18
N GLY A 309 0.18 1.56 -27.11
CA GLY A 309 -0.67 0.88 -26.16
C GLY A 309 -0.51 -0.63 -26.33
N TRP A 310 -0.41 -1.34 -25.21
CA TRP A 310 -0.49 -2.79 -25.22
C TRP A 310 -1.93 -3.18 -25.54
N CYS A 311 -2.14 -3.83 -26.69
CA CYS A 311 -3.40 -4.51 -26.98
C CYS A 311 -3.21 -6.00 -26.71
N LEU A 312 -3.98 -6.53 -25.75
CA LEU A 312 -4.25 -7.97 -25.68
C LEU A 312 -4.97 -8.33 -26.99
N ALA A 313 -4.32 -9.08 -27.87
CA ALA A 313 -4.92 -9.47 -29.14
C ALA A 313 -6.02 -10.52 -28.88
N PRO A 314 -7.28 -10.29 -29.29
CA PRO A 314 -8.23 -11.37 -29.44
C PRO A 314 -7.79 -12.22 -30.64
N GLY A 315 -7.81 -13.55 -30.48
CA GLY A 315 -7.66 -14.47 -31.60
C GLY A 315 -8.64 -14.11 -32.72
N ARG A 316 -8.13 -14.06 -33.96
CA ARG A 316 -8.95 -13.79 -35.15
C ARG A 316 -10.08 -14.82 -35.24
N VAL A 317 -11.31 -14.37 -35.19
CA VAL A 317 -12.43 -15.03 -35.89
C VAL A 317 -12.82 -14.11 -37.04
N ALA A 318 -12.82 -14.67 -38.25
CA ALA A 318 -13.06 -13.96 -39.48
C ALA A 318 -14.55 -13.67 -39.71
N GLY A 319 -14.85 -12.48 -40.24
CA GLY A 319 -15.94 -12.24 -41.20
C GLY A 319 -17.21 -11.56 -40.69
N GLY A 320 -17.56 -10.42 -41.29
CA GLY A 320 -18.92 -9.83 -41.26
C GLY A 320 -18.93 -8.31 -41.41
N ALA A 321 -19.45 -7.80 -42.53
CA ALA A 321 -19.39 -6.41 -42.99
C ALA A 321 -20.71 -5.62 -42.75
N GLY A 322 -20.61 -4.27 -42.77
CA GLY A 322 -21.72 -3.30 -42.87
C GLY A 322 -22.29 -2.83 -41.51
N ASP A 323 -22.63 -1.57 -41.25
CA ASP A 323 -22.88 -0.42 -42.11
C ASP A 323 -22.75 0.89 -41.30
N ARG A 324 -22.56 2.01 -42.01
CA ARG A 324 -22.43 3.38 -41.45
C ARG A 324 -23.82 3.92 -41.10
N ASP A 325 -23.94 4.68 -40.01
CA ASP A 325 -24.58 6.00 -40.02
C ASP A 325 -24.42 6.72 -38.67
N GLY A 326 -24.08 8.01 -38.74
CA GLY A 326 -23.72 8.84 -37.60
C GLY A 326 -24.86 9.71 -37.11
N VAL A 327 -24.93 9.91 -35.78
CA VAL A 327 -25.52 11.08 -35.12
C VAL A 327 -24.78 11.31 -33.78
N SER A 328 -24.14 12.47 -33.64
CA SER A 328 -23.89 13.18 -32.35
C SER A 328 -24.99 14.24 -32.18
N PRO A 329 -25.30 14.83 -30.99
CA PRO A 329 -24.40 15.13 -29.85
C PRO A 329 -25.02 14.85 -28.44
N VAL A 330 -24.29 14.89 -27.31
CA VAL A 330 -24.03 16.02 -26.37
C VAL A 330 -23.36 15.41 -25.10
N PRO A 331 -22.49 16.13 -24.35
CA PRO A 331 -21.45 15.53 -23.51
C PRO A 331 -21.84 15.39 -22.03
N LYS A 332 -21.21 14.44 -21.32
CA LYS A 332 -20.90 14.47 -19.87
C LYS A 332 -20.35 13.11 -19.40
N VAL A 333 -19.08 13.08 -19.02
CA VAL A 333 -18.55 12.73 -17.67
C VAL A 333 -17.06 13.06 -17.78
N GLY A 334 -16.57 13.94 -16.90
CA GLY A 334 -15.17 14.35 -16.87
C GLY A 334 -14.28 13.13 -16.63
N ALA A 335 -13.39 12.84 -17.59
CA ALA A 335 -12.36 11.85 -17.41
C ALA A 335 -11.46 12.30 -16.26
N ALA A 336 -11.42 11.53 -15.18
CA ALA A 336 -10.35 11.62 -14.19
C ALA A 336 -9.02 11.44 -14.93
N THR A 337 -8.28 12.52 -15.09
CA THR A 337 -6.94 12.51 -15.66
C THR A 337 -6.00 11.97 -14.60
N GLY A 338 -5.99 10.64 -14.45
CA GLY A 338 -5.09 9.95 -13.52
C GLY A 338 -3.64 10.08 -13.98
N VAL A 339 -2.79 10.58 -13.08
CA VAL A 339 -1.33 10.48 -13.18
C VAL A 339 -0.94 9.12 -12.60
N TRP A 340 -0.23 8.30 -13.40
CA TRP A 340 0.14 6.93 -13.04
C TRP A 340 1.59 6.91 -12.56
N TRP A 341 1.85 6.39 -11.36
CA TRP A 341 3.19 6.15 -10.83
C TRP A 341 3.39 4.64 -10.66
N CYS A 342 4.47 4.10 -11.24
CA CYS A 342 4.87 2.71 -11.06
C CYS A 342 6.20 2.70 -10.29
N LEU A 343 6.20 2.06 -9.11
CA LEU A 343 7.41 1.83 -8.32
C LEU A 343 8.10 0.57 -8.86
N GLY A 344 9.22 0.76 -9.56
CA GLY A 344 10.11 -0.29 -9.99
C GLY A 344 11.54 0.25 -10.17
N CYS A 345 12.43 -0.18 -9.27
CA CYS A 345 13.88 0.11 -9.17
C CYS A 345 14.31 1.42 -8.44
N PRO A 346 15.40 1.34 -7.64
CA PRO A 346 15.94 2.48 -6.91
C PRO A 346 16.66 3.45 -7.85
N GLY A 347 16.37 4.75 -7.75
CA GLY A 347 17.31 5.79 -8.18
C GLY A 347 16.96 6.67 -9.38
N ARG A 348 15.71 6.70 -9.90
CA ARG A 348 15.32 7.76 -10.86
C ARG A 348 13.81 8.02 -10.86
N TRP A 349 13.41 9.25 -10.57
CA TRP A 349 12.04 9.74 -10.72
C TRP A 349 11.97 10.67 -11.94
N GLU A 350 11.10 10.37 -12.90
CA GLU A 350 10.74 11.33 -13.95
C GLU A 350 9.25 11.69 -13.87
N MET A 351 9.00 12.99 -13.84
CA MET A 351 7.67 13.60 -13.83
C MET A 351 7.22 13.78 -15.29
N TRP A 352 6.22 13.04 -15.75
CA TRP A 352 5.62 13.25 -17.06
C TRP A 352 4.34 14.07 -16.91
N GLY A 353 4.48 15.38 -17.13
CA GLY A 353 3.35 16.29 -17.26
C GLY A 353 2.62 16.02 -18.57
N GLY A 354 1.30 15.85 -18.51
CA GLY A 354 0.44 15.79 -19.68
C GLY A 354 0.33 17.14 -20.37
N HIS A 355 1.39 17.60 -21.02
CA HIS A 355 1.30 18.67 -22.02
C HIS A 355 1.60 18.10 -23.40
N ASN A 356 0.64 18.31 -24.29
CA ASN A 356 0.72 18.03 -25.72
C ASN A 356 1.86 18.85 -26.36
N THR A 357 3.08 18.35 -26.29
CA THR A 357 4.20 18.85 -27.10
C THR A 357 4.96 17.66 -27.68
N ARG A 358 5.13 17.70 -29.01
CA ARG A 358 5.86 16.70 -29.79
C ARG A 358 7.31 16.67 -29.31
N GLY A 359 7.66 15.69 -28.49
CA GLY A 359 9.02 15.38 -28.07
C GLY A 359 9.15 13.87 -27.92
N SER A 360 10.07 13.29 -28.67
CA SER A 360 10.37 11.86 -28.74
C SER A 360 10.67 11.26 -27.36
N CYS A 361 9.92 10.21 -27.00
CA CYS A 361 10.03 9.44 -25.77
C CYS A 361 11.13 8.36 -25.91
N PRO A 362 12.06 8.18 -24.96
CA PRO A 362 12.94 7.02 -24.94
C PRO A 362 12.19 5.76 -24.47
N GLU A 363 12.63 4.61 -24.97
CA GLU A 363 12.01 3.30 -24.80
C GLU A 363 11.86 2.89 -23.32
N GLY A 364 10.62 2.84 -22.82
CA GLY A 364 10.27 2.31 -21.50
C GLY A 364 8.79 1.92 -21.45
N GLY A 365 8.50 0.61 -21.37
CA GLY A 365 7.15 0.07 -21.48
C GLY A 365 6.30 0.29 -20.22
N TYR A 366 5.09 0.84 -20.40
CA TYR A 366 4.07 0.99 -19.35
C TYR A 366 2.98 -0.09 -19.48
N LEU A 367 2.59 -0.73 -18.37
CA LEU A 367 1.47 -1.66 -18.32
C LEU A 367 0.15 -0.87 -18.18
N LYS A 368 -0.77 -0.98 -19.14
CA LYS A 368 -2.11 -0.37 -19.07
C LYS A 368 -3.14 -1.44 -18.68
N LEU A 369 -3.40 -1.57 -17.38
CA LEU A 369 -4.51 -2.39 -16.88
C LEU A 369 -5.80 -1.58 -17.01
N THR A 370 -6.65 -1.96 -17.96
CA THR A 370 -8.01 -1.41 -18.08
C THR A 370 -8.92 -2.39 -17.35
N LEU A 371 -9.30 -2.08 -16.11
CA LEU A 371 -10.31 -2.85 -15.38
C LEU A 371 -11.69 -2.56 -16.01
N PRO A 372 -12.47 -3.57 -16.42
CA PRO A 372 -13.83 -3.35 -16.87
C PRO A 372 -14.71 -3.05 -15.65
N LEU A 373 -15.00 -1.77 -15.41
CA LEU A 373 -16.18 -1.38 -14.63
C LEU A 373 -17.38 -1.48 -15.56
N GLU A 374 -18.04 -2.64 -15.61
CA GLU A 374 -19.34 -2.73 -16.29
C GLU A 374 -20.46 -2.14 -15.40
N PRO A 375 -21.33 -1.28 -15.96
CA PRO A 375 -22.46 -0.71 -15.25
C PRO A 375 -23.63 -1.71 -15.25
N GLN A 376 -23.72 -2.59 -14.26
CA GLN A 376 -24.98 -3.26 -13.99
C GLN A 376 -25.92 -2.28 -13.27
N PHE A 377 -26.85 -1.70 -14.04
CA PHE A 377 -28.28 -1.53 -13.74
C PHE A 377 -28.85 -0.39 -14.61
N ARG A 378 -29.59 -0.77 -15.66
CA ARG A 378 -30.41 0.13 -16.47
C ARG A 378 -31.57 0.66 -15.62
N ASN A 379 -31.66 1.99 -15.52
CA ASN A 379 -32.83 2.73 -15.06
C ASN A 379 -34.11 2.23 -15.75
N ARG A 380 -35.08 1.74 -14.97
CA ARG A 380 -36.50 1.87 -15.29
C ARG A 380 -37.07 3.01 -14.45
N THR A 381 -37.01 4.22 -14.96
CA THR A 381 -37.86 5.33 -14.52
C THR A 381 -39.08 5.38 -15.43
N GLY A 382 -40.25 5.05 -14.90
CA GLY A 382 -41.55 5.24 -15.54
C GLY A 382 -42.49 5.93 -14.57
N CYS A 383 -42.70 7.22 -14.81
CA CYS A 383 -43.83 8.10 -14.49
C CYS A 383 -44.64 7.96 -13.17
N ALA A 384 -44.83 9.11 -12.54
CA ALA A 384 -45.58 9.37 -11.31
C ALA A 384 -47.09 9.09 -11.38
N GLY A 385 -47.67 8.78 -10.22
CA GLY A 385 -49.09 8.90 -9.88
C GLY A 385 -49.28 8.80 -8.35
N PRO A 386 -50.09 9.65 -7.69
CA PRO A 386 -50.13 9.76 -6.23
C PRO A 386 -51.27 8.94 -5.60
N SER A 387 -51.02 8.21 -4.50
CA SER A 387 -52.01 8.00 -3.43
C SER A 387 -51.48 7.13 -2.28
N GLN A 388 -51.72 7.61 -1.07
CA GLN A 388 -52.11 6.89 0.16
C GLN A 388 -51.08 6.03 0.93
N ALA A 389 -50.70 6.59 2.09
CA ALA A 389 -50.64 5.99 3.42
C ALA A 389 -50.90 4.48 3.56
N GLN A 390 -49.98 3.77 4.24
CA GLN A 390 -50.30 3.02 5.45
C GLN A 390 -49.05 2.58 6.24
N THR A 391 -49.19 2.74 7.54
CA THR A 391 -48.45 2.30 8.72
C THR A 391 -47.91 0.86 8.67
N LEU A 392 -46.63 0.66 9.02
CA LEU A 392 -46.13 -0.05 10.22
C LEU A 392 -44.60 0.00 10.27
#